data_AF-A0A7W2PTU6-F1
#
_entry.id   AF-A0A7W2PTU6-F1
#
_cell.length_a   1.000
_cell.length_b   1.000
_cell.length_c   1.000
_cell.angle_alpha   90.00
_cell.angle_beta   90.00
_cell.angle_gamma   90.00
#
_symmetry.space_group_name_H-M   'P 1'
#
loop_
_entity.id
_entity.type
_entity.pdbx_description
1 polymer ?
#
loop_
_entity_poly.entity_id
_entity_poly.type
_entity_poly.pdbx_seq_one_letter_code
_entity_poly.pdbx_strand_id
1 'polypeptide(L)' 'MVKDTNASERISRAEKHVNEQLSYGGIFPGTGPFGGTLEYRYHDGNLADEIGQMRRLADAFSQLADALESDSRLSS' A
#
# COMPACT_ATOMS: atom_id res chain seq x y z
N MET A 1 23.95 -0.65 -11.90
CA MET A 1 24.23 -1.18 -10.56
C MET A 1 23.90 -0.22 -9.41
N VAL A 2 24.22 1.09 -9.47
CA VAL A 2 23.78 2.05 -8.41
C VAL A 2 22.32 2.50 -8.56
N LYS A 3 21.78 2.52 -9.79
CA LYS A 3 20.37 2.90 -10.07
C LYS A 3 19.37 1.83 -9.63
N ASP A 4 19.71 0.56 -9.82
CA ASP A 4 18.88 -0.60 -9.47
C ASP A 4 18.64 -0.69 -7.95
N THR A 5 19.66 -0.40 -7.15
CA THR A 5 19.56 -0.38 -5.68
C THR A 5 18.58 0.68 -5.18
N ASN A 6 18.52 1.85 -5.84
CA ASN A 6 17.62 2.93 -5.45
C ASN A 6 16.15 2.59 -5.73
N ALA A 7 15.86 1.93 -6.85
CA ALA A 7 14.50 1.55 -7.22
C ALA A 7 13.94 0.46 -6.29
N SER A 8 14.73 -0.59 -6.03
CA SER A 8 14.33 -1.64 -5.07
C SER A 8 14.11 -1.11 -3.65
N GLU A 9 14.95 -0.18 -3.18
CA GLU A 9 14.74 0.46 -1.87
C GLU A 9 13.46 1.32 -1.83
N ARG A 10 13.14 2.02 -2.93
CA ARG A 10 11.91 2.82 -3.03
C ARG A 10 10.66 1.94 -3.03
N ILE A 11 10.68 0.84 -3.78
CA ILE A 11 9.60 -0.16 -3.80
C ILE A 11 9.41 -0.74 -2.39
N SER A 12 10.49 -1.19 -1.74
CA SER A 12 10.42 -1.78 -0.39
C SER A 12 9.85 -0.79 0.64
N ARG A 13 10.22 0.49 0.56
CA ARG A 13 9.64 1.54 1.43
C ARG A 13 8.15 1.76 1.16
N ALA A 14 7.73 1.77 -0.10
CA ALA A 14 6.33 1.93 -0.47
C ALA A 14 5.48 0.73 -0.02
N GLU A 15 5.96 -0.50 -0.20
CA GLU A 15 5.32 -1.71 0.30
C GLU A 15 5.18 -1.71 1.83
N LYS A 16 6.24 -1.29 2.53
CA LYS A 16 6.18 -1.12 3.99
C LYS A 16 5.12 -0.10 4.40
N HIS A 17 5.05 1.02 3.68
CA HIS A 17 4.06 2.06 3.97
C HIS A 17 2.63 1.58 3.76
N VAL A 18 2.37 0.80 2.70
CA VAL A 18 1.08 0.14 2.48
C VAL A 18 0.75 -0.78 3.66
N ASN A 19 1.68 -1.64 4.09
CA ASN A 19 1.47 -2.55 5.21
C ASN A 19 1.20 -1.83 6.54
N GLU A 20 1.83 -0.68 6.79
CA GLU A 20 1.56 0.17 7.96
C GLU A 20 0.12 0.72 7.92
N GLN A 21 -0.34 1.20 6.76
CA GLN A 21 -1.72 1.70 6.62
C GLN A 21 -2.77 0.59 6.73
N LEU A 22 -2.47 -0.60 6.23
CA LEU A 22 -3.33 -1.77 6.41
C LEU A 22 -3.44 -2.12 7.89
N SER A 23 -2.31 -2.21 8.59
CA SER A 23 -2.27 -2.53 10.02
C SER A 23 -2.98 -1.48 10.89
N TYR A 24 -2.74 -0.19 10.63
CA TYR A 24 -3.37 0.90 11.37
C TYR A 24 -4.89 0.96 11.15
N GLY A 25 -5.34 0.67 9.93
CA GLY A 25 -6.77 0.60 9.62
C GLY A 25 -7.47 -0.66 10.15
N GLY A 26 -6.76 -1.59 10.81
CA GLY A 26 -7.33 -2.89 11.14
C GLY A 26 -7.76 -3.67 9.88
N ILE A 27 -7.08 -3.43 8.76
CA ILE A 27 -7.29 -4.13 7.50
C ILE A 27 -6.42 -5.38 7.53
N PHE A 28 -7.05 -6.53 7.68
CA PHE A 28 -6.34 -7.79 7.76
C PHE A 28 -6.30 -8.48 6.40
N PRO A 29 -5.20 -9.19 6.08
CA PRO A 29 -5.17 -10.10 4.95
C PRO A 29 -6.14 -11.25 5.22
N GLY A 30 -7.22 -11.31 4.45
CA GLY A 30 -8.14 -12.44 4.33
C GLY A 30 -7.83 -13.27 3.08
N THR A 31 -8.58 -14.35 2.89
CA THR A 31 -8.53 -15.17 1.67
C THR A 31 -9.81 -14.96 0.85
N GLY A 32 -9.64 -14.71 -0.43
CA GLY A 32 -10.70 -14.41 -1.39
C GLY A 32 -10.48 -15.17 -2.70
N PRO A 33 -11.44 -15.09 -3.63
CA PRO A 33 -11.45 -15.92 -4.83
C PRO A 33 -10.25 -15.67 -5.78
N PHE A 34 -9.54 -14.56 -5.61
CA PHE A 34 -8.36 -14.19 -6.40
C PHE A 34 -7.06 -14.15 -5.58
N GLY A 35 -7.05 -14.69 -4.35
CA GLY A 35 -5.88 -14.66 -3.45
C GLY A 35 -6.14 -13.87 -2.16
N GLY A 36 -5.22 -13.00 -1.77
CA GLY A 36 -5.37 -12.18 -0.55
C GLY A 36 -6.45 -11.12 -0.71
N THR A 37 -7.45 -11.12 0.16
CA THR A 37 -8.45 -10.05 0.28
C THR A 37 -8.01 -9.08 1.37
N LEU A 38 -8.29 -7.79 1.20
CA LEU A 38 -8.12 -6.81 2.27
C LEU A 38 -9.48 -6.60 2.93
N GLU A 39 -9.64 -7.11 4.16
CA GLU A 39 -10.88 -6.94 4.91
C GLU A 39 -10.77 -5.74 5.85
N TYR A 40 -11.49 -4.66 5.54
CA TYR A 40 -11.69 -3.55 6.47
C TYR A 40 -12.89 -3.88 7.35
N ARG A 41 -12.63 -4.27 8.60
CA ARG A 41 -13.72 -4.41 9.58
C ARG A 41 -14.15 -3.01 9.99
N TYR A 42 -15.32 -2.60 9.53
CA TYR A 42 -16.01 -1.41 10.02
C TYR A 42 -16.10 -1.53 11.54
N HIS A 43 -15.25 -0.79 12.24
CA HIS A 43 -15.37 -0.64 13.68
C HIS A 43 -16.34 0.51 13.91
N ASP A 44 -17.09 0.48 15.01
CA ASP A 44 -18.07 1.48 15.46
C ASP A 44 -17.41 2.86 15.78
N GLY A 45 -16.46 3.31 14.97
CA GLY A 45 -15.67 4.51 15.09
C GLY A 45 -16.23 5.68 14.27
N ASN A 46 -15.65 6.85 14.47
CA ASN A 46 -16.06 8.07 13.78
C ASN A 46 -15.77 7.96 12.28
N LEU A 47 -16.81 8.05 11.45
CA LEU A 47 -16.74 8.03 9.98
C LEU A 47 -15.65 8.96 9.40
N ALA A 48 -15.38 10.09 10.04
CA ALA A 48 -14.32 11.01 9.61
C ALA A 48 -12.92 10.39 9.69
N ASP A 49 -12.64 9.59 10.72
CA ASP A 49 -11.35 8.91 10.90
C ASP A 49 -11.19 7.77 9.88
N GLU A 50 -12.29 7.09 9.54
CA GLU A 50 -12.33 6.04 8.52
C GLU A 50 -12.08 6.58 7.12
N ILE A 51 -12.74 7.69 6.75
CA ILE A 51 -12.47 8.39 5.48
C ILE A 51 -11.01 8.85 5.44
N GLY A 52 -10.49 9.36 6.56
CA GLY A 52 -9.07 9.69 6.69
C GLY A 52 -8.16 8.50 6.41
N GLN A 53 -8.53 7.31 6.92
CA GLN A 53 -7.76 6.10 6.69
C GLN A 53 -7.83 5.58 5.26
N MET A 54 -9.00 5.61 4.63
CA MET A 54 -9.17 5.25 3.23
C MET A 54 -8.32 6.13 2.31
N ARG A 55 -8.26 7.45 2.58
CA ARG A 55 -7.40 8.38 1.83
C ARG A 55 -5.92 8.06 1.98
N ARG A 56 -5.46 7.76 3.21
CA ARG A 56 -4.07 7.38 3.47
C ARG A 56 -3.70 6.07 2.76
N LEU A 57 -4.61 5.10 2.73
CA LEU A 57 -4.38 3.84 2.01
C LEU A 57 -4.31 4.04 0.49
N ALA A 58 -5.21 4.87 -0.07
CA ALA A 58 -5.20 5.19 -1.49
C ALA A 58 -3.91 5.92 -1.91
N ASP A 59 -3.43 6.84 -1.07
CA ASP A 59 -2.15 7.53 -1.28
C ASP A 59 -0.97 6.54 -1.25
N ALA A 60 -0.94 5.62 -0.28
CA ALA A 60 0.10 4.60 -0.19
C ALA A 60 0.14 3.67 -1.44
N PHE A 61 -1.03 3.25 -1.95
CA PHE A 61 -1.10 2.50 -3.20
C PHE A 61 -0.61 3.31 -4.40
N SER A 62 -0.91 4.61 -4.45
CA SER A 62 -0.44 5.49 -5.52
C SER A 62 1.10 5.61 -5.50
N GLN A 63 1.70 5.80 -4.32
CA GLN A 63 3.15 5.84 -4.18
C GLN A 63 3.83 4.52 -4.58
N LEU A 64 3.20 3.36 -4.29
CA LEU A 64 3.68 2.06 -4.73
C LEU A 64 3.61 1.94 -6.26
N ALA A 65 2.49 2.34 -6.87
CA ALA A 65 2.34 2.33 -8.32
C ALA A 65 3.39 3.22 -9.01
N ASP A 66 3.64 4.42 -8.50
CA ASP A 66 4.66 5.35 -9.03
C ASP A 66 6.08 4.78 -8.90
N ALA A 67 6.37 4.08 -7.80
CA ALA A 67 7.64 3.41 -7.59
C ALA A 67 7.85 2.27 -8.60
N LEU A 68 6.82 1.44 -8.82
CA LEU A 68 6.84 0.35 -9.80
C LEU A 68 6.93 0.87 -11.25
N GLU A 69 6.22 1.94 -11.59
CA GLU A 69 6.32 2.57 -12.91
C GLU A 69 7.72 3.13 -13.15
N SER A 70 8.31 3.78 -12.14
CA SER A 70 9.68 4.29 -12.21
C SER A 70 10.70 3.18 -12.48
N ASP A 71 10.54 2.01 -11.85
CA ASP A 71 11.40 0.83 -12.04
C ASP A 71 11.21 0.21 -13.44
N SER A 72 9.95 0.03 -13.88
CA SER A 72 9.63 -0.48 -15.21
C SER A 72 10.24 0.37 -16.34
N ARG A 73 10.24 1.70 -16.18
CA ARG A 73 10.87 2.64 -17.13
C ARG A 73 12.40 2.65 -17.08
N LEU A 74 13.01 2.17 -15.99
CA LEU A 74 14.48 2.01 -15.88
C LEU A 74 14.97 0.67 -16.45
N SER A 75 14.08 -0.31 -16.58
CA SER A 75 14.36 -1.64 -17.13
C SER A 75 14.13 -1.75 -18.66
N SER A 76 13.49 -0.74 -19.28
CA SER A 76 13.29 -0.61 -20.73
C SER A 76 14.41 0.17 -21.42
#